data_AF-A0A7Y9LL15-F1
#
_entry.id   AF-A0A7Y9LL15-F1
#
_cell.length_a   1.000
_cell.length_b   1.000
_cell.length_c   1.000
_cell.angle_alpha   90.00
_cell.angle_beta   90.00
_cell.angle_gamma   90.00
#
_symmetry.space_group_name_H-M   'P 1'
#
loop_
_entity.id
_entity.type
_entity.pdbx_description
1 polymer ?
#
loop_
_entity_poly.entity_id
_entity_poly.type
_entity_poly.pdbx_seq_one_letter_code
_entity_poly.pdbx_strand_id
1 'polypeptide(L)' 'MAKSKFERTKPHVNVGTIGHVDHGKTTLTAAITTVLSKAFGGEAKAYDQIDAAPEEKARG' A
#
# COMPACT_ATOMS: atom_id res chain seq x y z
N MET A 1 19.27 -12.32 6.54
CA MET A 1 18.51 -13.58 6.34
C MET A 1 17.97 -13.58 4.93
N ALA A 2 18.16 -14.65 4.15
CA ALA A 2 17.65 -14.72 2.79
C ALA A 2 16.11 -14.67 2.83
N LYS A 3 15.48 -13.79 2.05
CA LYS A 3 14.03 -13.76 1.89
C LYS A 3 13.59 -15.12 1.33
N SER A 4 12.58 -15.74 1.95
CA SER A 4 11.98 -16.97 1.43
C SER A 4 11.53 -16.77 -0.02
N LYS A 5 11.66 -17.82 -0.84
CA LYS A 5 11.20 -17.80 -2.23
C LYS A 5 9.69 -17.57 -2.26
N PHE A 6 9.24 -16.58 -3.05
CA PHE A 6 7.81 -16.30 -3.22
C PHE A 6 7.13 -17.39 -4.07
N GLU A 7 6.05 -17.96 -3.55
CA GLU A 7 5.25 -18.97 -4.25
C GLU A 7 4.01 -18.33 -4.89
N ARG A 8 3.89 -18.45 -6.23
CA ARG A 8 2.78 -17.88 -7.01
C ARG A 8 1.60 -18.87 -7.09
N THR A 9 0.91 -19.05 -5.97
CA THR A 9 -0.24 -19.99 -5.88
C THR A 9 -1.58 -19.37 -6.26
N LYS A 10 -1.66 -18.05 -6.39
CA LYS A 10 -2.89 -17.29 -6.67
C LYS A 10 -2.75 -16.46 -7.96
N PRO A 11 -3.86 -16.19 -8.68
CA PRO A 11 -3.87 -15.20 -9.73
C PRO A 11 -3.40 -13.84 -9.21
N HIS A 12 -2.56 -13.16 -9.99
CA HIS A 12 -2.00 -11.85 -9.65
C HIS A 12 -2.56 -10.78 -10.56
N VAL A 13 -2.96 -9.64 -9.99
CA VAL A 13 -3.52 -8.51 -10.72
C VAL A 13 -2.81 -7.23 -10.27
N ASN A 14 -2.42 -6.39 -11.22
CA ASN A 14 -1.91 -5.05 -10.94
C ASN A 14 -3.10 -4.10 -10.75
N VAL A 15 -3.14 -3.40 -9.61
CA VAL A 15 -4.19 -2.44 -9.27
C VAL A 15 -3.58 -1.14 -8.75
N GLY A 16 -4.34 -0.04 -8.82
CA GLY A 16 -3.93 1.26 -8.32
C GLY A 16 -5.11 2.17 -8.03
N THR A 17 -4.91 3.15 -7.15
CA THR A 17 -5.93 4.12 -6.73
C THR A 17 -5.74 5.43 -7.48
N ILE A 18 -6.75 5.88 -8.25
CA ILE A 18 -6.72 7.12 -9.04
C ILE A 18 -7.87 8.07 -8.63
N GLY A 19 -7.74 9.37 -8.93
CA GLY A 19 -8.77 10.37 -8.61
C GLY A 19 -8.22 11.77 -8.39
N HIS A 20 -9.12 12.74 -8.14
CA HIS A 20 -8.78 14.14 -7.89
C HIS A 20 -7.94 14.32 -6.61
N VAL A 21 -7.24 15.45 -6.48
CA VAL A 21 -6.50 15.82 -5.26
C VAL A 21 -7.45 15.80 -4.05
N ASP A 22 -6.92 15.43 -2.88
CA ASP A 22 -7.66 15.34 -1.61
C ASP A 22 -8.83 14.34 -1.53
N HIS A 23 -9.07 13.53 -2.56
CA HIS A 23 -10.07 12.46 -2.51
C HIS A 23 -9.60 11.20 -1.75
N GLY A 24 -8.54 11.29 -0.93
CA GLY A 24 -8.15 10.23 0.02
C GLY A 24 -7.48 8.99 -0.58
N LYS A 25 -6.84 9.10 -1.77
CA LYS A 25 -6.18 7.97 -2.46
C LYS A 25 -5.13 7.27 -1.60
N THR A 26 -4.25 8.04 -0.95
CA THR A 26 -3.18 7.55 -0.07
C THR A 26 -3.76 6.93 1.20
N THR A 27 -4.73 7.62 1.84
CA THR A 27 -5.42 7.14 3.05
C THR A 27 -6.15 5.81 2.79
N LEU A 28 -6.86 5.70 1.65
CA LEU A 28 -7.53 4.47 1.24
C LEU A 28 -6.53 3.33 1.06
N THR A 29 -5.39 3.61 0.43
CA THR A 29 -4.34 2.60 0.21
C THR A 29 -3.75 2.11 1.54
N ALA A 30 -3.51 3.02 2.50
CA ALA A 30 -3.07 2.66 3.85
C ALA A 30 -4.12 1.78 4.59
N ALA A 31 -5.40 2.14 4.48
CA ALA A 31 -6.49 1.39 5.07
C ALA A 31 -6.62 -0.03 4.47
N ILE A 32 -6.50 -0.18 3.15
CA ILE A 32 -6.54 -1.48 2.47
C ILE A 32 -5.45 -2.41 3.02
N THR A 33 -4.20 -1.94 3.13
CA THR A 33 -3.11 -2.78 3.67
C THR A 33 -3.31 -3.12 5.15
N THR A 34 -3.87 -2.20 5.94
CA THR A 34 -4.17 -2.42 7.37
C THR A 34 -5.27 -3.47 7.57
N VAL A 35 -6.33 -3.43 6.76
CA VAL A 35 -7.43 -4.40 6.85
C VAL A 35 -6.98 -5.78 6.36
N LEU A 36 -6.31 -5.84 5.21
CA LEU A 36 -5.88 -7.11 4.62
C LEU A 36 -4.76 -7.80 5.43
N SER A 37 -3.88 -7.03 6.07
CA SER A 37 -2.86 -7.60 6.98
C SER A 37 -3.48 -8.34 8.16
N LYS A 38 -4.61 -7.85 8.69
CA LYS A 38 -5.37 -8.52 9.75
C LYS A 38 -6.12 -9.76 9.25
N ALA A 39 -6.67 -9.69 8.04
CA ALA A 39 -7.51 -10.77 7.49
C ALA A 39 -6.71 -11.93 6.88
N PHE A 40 -5.59 -11.64 6.22
CA PHE A 40 -4.85 -12.61 5.42
C PHE A 40 -3.34 -12.64 5.74
N GLY A 41 -2.88 -11.85 6.71
CA GLY A 41 -1.46 -11.61 6.96
C GLY A 41 -0.85 -10.62 5.97
N GLY A 42 0.46 -10.41 6.08
CA GLY A 42 1.19 -9.40 5.29
C GLY A 42 1.53 -8.15 6.11
N GLU A 43 2.06 -7.15 5.44
CA GLU A 43 2.58 -5.94 6.07
C GLU A 43 1.60 -4.77 5.88
N ALA A 44 1.13 -4.19 6.98
CA ALA A 44 0.41 -2.92 6.93
C ALA A 44 1.37 -1.79 6.52
N LYS A 45 0.90 -0.88 5.66
CA LYS A 45 1.65 0.32 5.26
C LYS A 45 0.92 1.56 5.75
N ALA A 46 1.63 2.38 6.52
CA ALA A 46 1.15 3.67 6.98
C ALA A 46 1.19 4.72 5.85
N TYR A 47 0.45 5.81 6.04
CA TYR A 47 0.32 6.89 5.05
C TYR A 47 1.69 7.41 4.58
N ASP A 48 2.58 7.72 5.52
CA ASP A 48 3.93 8.26 5.31
C ASP A 48 4.92 7.28 4.68
N GLN A 49 4.57 5.98 4.63
CA GLN A 49 5.32 4.94 3.93
C GLN A 49 4.87 4.79 2.47
N ILE A 50 3.63 5.17 2.16
CA ILE A 50 3.11 5.22 0.79
C ILE A 50 3.50 6.56 0.17
N ASP A 51 3.33 7.61 0.95
CA ASP A 51 3.70 8.99 0.64
C ASP A 51 5.11 9.30 1.19
N ALA A 52 6.10 8.57 0.66
CA ALA A 52 7.45 8.55 1.21
C ALA A 52 8.42 9.50 0.48
N ALA A 53 8.05 9.97 -0.71
CA ALA A 53 8.93 10.80 -1.53
C ALA A 53 9.13 12.19 -0.89
N PRO A 54 10.36 12.72 -0.83
CA PRO A 54 10.63 14.04 -0.24
C PRO A 54 9.77 15.15 -0.84
N GLU A 55 9.52 15.09 -2.15
CA GLU A 55 8.70 16.04 -2.89
C GLU A 55 7.21 15.99 -2.54
N GLU A 56 6.66 14.81 -2.24
CA GLU A 56 5.24 14.65 -1.91
C GLU A 56 4.99 15.08 -0.45
N LYS A 57 5.88 14.72 0.48
CA LYS A 57 5.83 15.21 1.89
C LYS A 57 5.90 16.73 2.00
N ALA A 58 6.64 17.39 1.10
CA ALA A 58 6.75 18.84 1.08
C ALA A 58 5.49 19.53 0.54
N ARG A 59 4.65 18.80 -0.20
CA ARG A 59 3.43 19.33 -0.84
C ARG A 59 2.16 19.02 -0.05
N GLY A 60 2.18 17.95 0.74
CA GLY A 60 1.05 17.51 1.58
C GLY A 60 0.20 16.44 0.92
#